data_AF-A0A401ZR28-F1
#
_entry.id   AF-A0A401ZR28-F1
#
_cell.length_a   1.000
_cell.length_b   1.000
_cell.length_c   1.000
_cell.angle_alpha   90.00
_cell.angle_beta   90.00
_cell.angle_gamma   90.00
#
_symmetry.space_group_name_H-M   'P 1'
#
loop_
_entity.id
_entity.type
_entity.pdbx_description
1 polymer ?
#
loop_
_entity_poly.entity_id
_entity_poly.type
_entity_poly.pdbx_seq_one_letter_code
_entity_poly.pdbx_strand_id
1 'polypeptide(L)'
;MAALLHFPDRIFSIWKYTISHRQLILRSVKDKERGISTRVDILFKSVAWMSLPISFSDLRVDAASPEQVEFMTTSSGAILQDTEKLFVLRGKSSQGYVAASVYAFDESTREFDEPDIWGNLSFYAPEYSERTPEEWRQLGYSNGRRLRKASPDTDENFLHQIIKDCLLGLEISVEQASIDAFIEGMDAGYTQRAR
;
A
#
# COMPACT_ATOMS: atom_id res chain seq x y z
N MET A 1 -18.14 9.13 -10.35
CA MET A 1 -16.81 8.48 -10.28
C MET A 1 -16.94 7.22 -9.45
N ALA A 2 -16.39 6.09 -9.91
CA ALA A 2 -16.42 4.83 -9.16
C ALA A 2 -15.36 4.86 -8.05
N ALA A 3 -15.71 4.36 -6.86
CA ALA A 3 -14.77 4.23 -5.76
C ALA A 3 -13.75 3.15 -6.07
N LEU A 4 -12.46 3.47 -5.89
CA LEU A 4 -11.38 2.49 -5.97
C LEU A 4 -11.37 1.62 -4.71
N LEU A 5 -11.49 2.26 -3.55
CA LEU A 5 -11.58 1.63 -2.23
C LEU A 5 -12.66 2.31 -1.40
N HIS A 6 -13.35 1.54 -0.57
CA HIS A 6 -14.27 2.07 0.42
C HIS A 6 -14.26 1.21 1.68
N PHE A 7 -13.98 1.85 2.81
CA PHE A 7 -13.86 1.24 4.12
C PHE A 7 -14.80 1.96 5.11
N PRO A 8 -16.09 1.60 5.13
CA PRO A 8 -17.04 2.18 6.08
C PRO A 8 -16.69 1.79 7.52
N ASP A 9 -17.07 2.64 8.46
CA ASP A 9 -16.95 2.48 9.91
C ASP A 9 -15.51 2.36 10.45
N ARG A 10 -14.52 2.59 9.59
CA ARG A 10 -13.10 2.52 9.93
C ARG A 10 -12.48 3.91 10.06
N ILE A 11 -11.54 4.01 11.01
CA ILE A 11 -10.68 5.18 11.15
C ILE A 11 -9.30 4.82 10.60
N PHE A 12 -8.82 5.62 9.65
CA PHE A 12 -7.48 5.55 9.09
C PHE A 12 -6.64 6.71 9.60
N SER A 13 -5.40 6.44 9.96
CA SER A 13 -4.42 7.48 10.30
C SER A 13 -3.16 7.32 9.46
N ILE A 14 -2.41 8.41 9.28
CA ILE A 14 -1.07 8.34 8.69
C ILE A 14 -0.19 7.51 9.64
N TRP A 15 0.25 6.35 9.17
CA TRP A 15 1.04 5.42 9.97
C TRP A 15 2.54 5.64 9.77
N LYS A 16 2.95 5.69 8.51
CA LYS A 16 4.36 5.78 8.14
C LYS A 16 4.50 6.50 6.81
N TYR A 17 5.51 7.36 6.72
CA TYR A 17 6.03 7.83 5.45
C TYR A 17 7.54 7.53 5.37
N THR A 18 7.94 6.73 4.39
CA THR A 18 9.34 6.36 4.17
C THR A 18 9.89 7.13 2.97
N ILE A 19 10.79 8.08 3.24
CA ILE A 19 11.31 9.03 2.24
C ILE A 19 12.08 8.30 1.12
N SER A 20 12.94 7.33 1.47
CA SER A 20 13.79 6.62 0.50
C SER A 20 13.01 5.88 -0.59
N HIS A 21 11.79 5.43 -0.27
CA HIS A 21 10.91 4.74 -1.21
C HIS A 21 9.68 5.56 -1.59
N ARG A 22 9.61 6.83 -1.16
CA ARG A 22 8.44 7.71 -1.31
C ARG A 22 7.13 6.96 -1.01
N GLN A 23 7.12 6.28 0.13
CA GLN A 23 6.11 5.30 0.47
C GLN A 23 5.26 5.80 1.62
N LEU A 24 3.96 5.95 1.40
CA LEU A 24 2.97 6.33 2.41
C LEU A 24 2.13 5.11 2.79
N ILE A 25 1.92 4.93 4.10
CA ILE A 25 1.01 3.93 4.63
C ILE A 25 -0.05 4.62 5.49
N LEU A 26 -1.31 4.36 5.17
CA LEU A 26 -2.44 4.66 6.05
C LEU A 26 -2.90 3.38 6.73
N ARG A 27 -3.11 3.42 8.04
CA ARG A 27 -3.49 2.25 8.83
C ARG A 27 -4.82 2.48 9.53
N SER A 28 -5.71 1.50 9.41
CA SER A 28 -6.87 1.30 10.28
C SER A 28 -6.60 0.10 11.16
N VAL A 29 -6.72 0.30 12.47
CA VAL A 29 -6.40 -0.72 13.48
C VAL A 29 -7.64 -1.53 13.83
N LYS A 30 -7.43 -2.66 14.51
CA LYS A 30 -8.53 -3.41 15.15
C LYS A 30 -9.19 -2.54 16.21
N ASP A 31 -10.51 -2.65 16.32
CA ASP A 31 -11.31 -1.95 17.31
C ASP A 31 -12.38 -2.92 17.83
N LYS A 32 -12.17 -3.44 19.04
CA LYS A 32 -13.08 -4.42 19.65
C LYS A 32 -14.44 -3.81 19.98
N GLU A 33 -14.49 -2.54 20.37
CA GLU A 33 -15.74 -1.85 20.73
C GLU A 33 -16.63 -1.68 19.51
N ARG A 34 -16.02 -1.49 18.33
CA ARG A 34 -16.71 -1.39 17.03
C ARG A 34 -16.86 -2.72 16.29
N GLY A 35 -16.44 -3.83 16.89
CA GLY A 35 -16.49 -5.16 16.26
C GLY A 35 -15.51 -5.34 15.08
N ILE A 36 -14.49 -4.49 14.97
CA ILE A 36 -13.48 -4.52 13.91
C ILE A 36 -12.34 -5.46 14.35
N SER A 37 -12.29 -6.65 13.75
CA SER A 37 -11.31 -7.70 14.09
C SER A 37 -10.05 -7.71 13.23
N THR A 38 -9.99 -6.89 12.18
CA THR A 38 -8.89 -6.83 11.22
C THR A 38 -8.25 -5.44 11.15
N ARG A 39 -6.94 -5.44 10.90
CA ARG A 39 -6.15 -4.27 10.52
C ARG A 39 -6.20 -4.10 9.01
N VAL A 40 -6.29 -2.86 8.54
CA VAL A 40 -6.20 -2.52 7.12
C VAL A 40 -5.06 -1.52 6.93
N ASP A 41 -4.11 -1.87 6.07
CA ASP A 41 -3.05 -0.98 5.63
C ASP A 41 -3.27 -0.60 4.17
N ILE A 42 -3.22 0.69 3.84
CA ILE A 42 -3.27 1.21 2.46
C ILE A 42 -1.91 1.81 2.14
N LEU A 43 -1.25 1.24 1.15
CA LEU A 43 0.01 1.69 0.59
C LEU A 43 -0.24 2.66 -0.56
N PHE A 44 0.49 3.77 -0.60
CA PHE A 44 0.79 4.53 -1.81
C PHE A 44 2.30 4.53 -2.03
N LYS A 45 2.75 4.25 -3.25
CA LYS A 45 4.18 4.18 -3.60
C LYS A 45 4.51 5.17 -4.72
N SER A 46 5.76 5.64 -4.70
CA SER A 46 6.23 6.72 -5.58
C SER A 46 5.38 7.97 -5.38
N VAL A 47 5.17 8.33 -4.10
CA VAL A 47 4.42 9.52 -3.70
C VAL A 47 5.24 10.75 -4.08
N ALA A 48 4.74 11.52 -5.04
CA ALA A 48 5.35 12.79 -5.44
C ALA A 48 4.86 13.95 -4.59
N TRP A 49 3.59 13.90 -4.18
CA TRP A 49 2.96 14.95 -3.41
C TRP A 49 1.80 14.40 -2.58
N MET A 50 1.54 14.99 -1.42
CA MET A 50 0.39 14.65 -0.59
C MET A 50 -0.09 15.87 0.20
N SER A 51 -1.40 15.96 0.38
CA SER A 51 -2.06 16.90 1.28
C SER A 51 -3.14 16.15 2.04
N LEU A 52 -2.86 15.78 3.29
CA LEU A 52 -3.67 14.85 4.05
C LEU A 52 -3.99 15.41 5.44
N PRO A 53 -5.22 15.27 5.94
CA PRO A 53 -5.48 15.30 7.37
C PRO A 53 -4.75 14.14 8.07
N ILE A 54 -4.53 14.28 9.38
CA ILE A 54 -3.88 13.25 10.20
C ILE A 54 -4.70 11.95 10.21
N SER A 55 -6.03 12.06 10.12
CA SER A 55 -6.96 10.93 10.17
C SER A 55 -8.19 11.10 9.29
N PHE A 56 -8.78 9.97 8.89
CA PHE A 56 -10.03 9.86 8.14
C PHE A 56 -10.97 8.87 8.82
N SER A 57 -12.24 9.26 9.00
CA SER A 57 -13.33 8.31 9.33
C SER A 57 -14.11 7.98 8.05
N ASP A 58 -14.49 6.72 7.87
CA ASP A 58 -15.23 6.23 6.70
C ASP A 58 -14.47 6.52 5.39
N LEU A 59 -13.24 6.00 5.31
CA LEU A 59 -12.33 6.33 4.21
C LEU A 59 -12.83 5.76 2.88
N ARG A 60 -12.94 6.64 1.90
CA ARG A 60 -13.13 6.33 0.48
C ARG A 60 -11.97 6.87 -0.34
N VAL A 61 -11.47 6.07 -1.27
CA VAL A 61 -10.43 6.45 -2.20
C VAL A 61 -11.02 6.45 -3.61
N ASP A 62 -10.91 7.59 -4.29
CA ASP A 62 -11.35 7.77 -5.68
C ASP A 62 -10.16 8.20 -6.54
N ALA A 63 -10.19 7.88 -7.84
CA ALA A 63 -9.34 8.56 -8.82
C ALA A 63 -9.80 10.02 -8.96
N ALA A 64 -8.86 10.96 -9.04
CA ALA A 64 -9.19 12.36 -9.26
C ALA A 64 -9.77 12.60 -10.66
N SER A 65 -10.69 13.55 -10.76
CA SER A 65 -11.17 14.05 -12.05
C SER A 65 -10.13 14.98 -12.69
N PRO A 66 -10.18 15.20 -14.02
CA PRO A 66 -9.28 16.15 -14.69
C PRO A 66 -9.29 17.54 -14.05
N GLU A 67 -10.47 18.04 -13.65
CA GLU A 67 -10.63 19.32 -12.96
C GLU A 67 -9.92 19.35 -11.60
N GLN A 68 -9.97 18.25 -10.85
CA GLN A 68 -9.27 18.13 -9.57
C GLN A 68 -7.76 18.04 -9.75
N VAL A 69 -7.30 17.39 -10.83
CA VAL A 69 -5.88 17.35 -11.19
C VAL A 69 -5.39 18.76 -11.50
N GLU A 70 -6.09 19.49 -12.36
CA GLU A 70 -5.74 20.87 -12.74
C GLU A 70 -5.75 21.83 -11.54
N PHE A 71 -6.78 21.75 -10.70
CA PHE A 71 -6.84 22.53 -9.46
C PHE A 71 -5.64 22.23 -8.55
N MET A 72 -5.30 20.94 -8.39
CA MET A 72 -4.19 20.51 -7.55
C MET A 72 -2.85 20.98 -8.11
N THR A 73 -2.58 20.79 -9.40
CA THR A 73 -1.30 21.22 -10.02
C THR A 73 -1.13 22.74 -9.94
N THR A 74 -2.21 23.49 -10.13
CA THR A 74 -2.21 24.96 -10.02
C THR A 74 -1.98 25.45 -8.60
N SER A 75 -2.64 24.83 -7.61
CA SER A 75 -2.59 25.28 -6.21
C SER A 75 -1.35 24.80 -5.45
N SER A 76 -0.81 23.63 -5.79
CA SER A 76 0.36 23.05 -5.13
C SER A 76 1.69 23.37 -5.80
N GLY A 77 1.66 23.79 -7.07
CA GLY A 77 2.86 23.88 -7.91
C GLY A 77 3.48 22.52 -8.26
N ALA A 78 2.85 21.42 -7.87
CA ALA A 78 3.32 20.08 -8.20
C ALA A 78 3.02 19.76 -9.67
N ILE A 79 4.01 19.21 -10.36
CA ILE A 79 3.87 18.69 -11.72
C ILE A 79 3.78 17.17 -11.60
N LEU A 80 2.64 16.60 -12.01
CA LEU A 80 2.50 15.15 -12.08
C LEU A 80 3.30 14.63 -13.28
N GLN A 81 4.07 13.57 -13.05
CA GLN A 81 4.66 12.80 -14.14
C GLN A 81 3.58 11.93 -14.81
N ASP A 82 3.83 11.49 -16.06
CA ASP A 82 2.87 10.66 -16.81
C ASP A 82 2.51 9.34 -16.11
N THR A 83 3.38 8.86 -15.22
CA THR A 83 3.18 7.63 -14.44
C THR A 83 2.43 7.87 -13.12
N GLU A 84 2.22 9.12 -12.72
CA GLU A 84 1.62 9.51 -11.45
C GLU A 84 0.13 9.79 -11.62
N LYS A 85 -0.66 9.29 -10.66
CA LYS A 85 -2.09 9.51 -10.59
C LYS A 85 -2.43 10.25 -9.31
N LEU A 86 -3.38 11.17 -9.40
CA LEU A 86 -3.93 11.84 -8.23
C LEU A 86 -5.08 11.00 -7.65
N PHE A 87 -4.94 10.61 -6.40
CA PHE A 87 -5.94 9.94 -5.60
C PHE A 87 -6.60 10.95 -4.66
N VAL A 88 -7.93 10.91 -4.60
CA VAL A 88 -8.72 11.72 -3.67
C VAL A 88 -9.18 10.82 -2.53
N LEU A 89 -8.77 11.17 -1.32
CA LEU A 89 -9.14 10.47 -0.09
C LEU A 89 -10.24 11.27 0.59
N ARG A 90 -11.42 10.67 0.73
CA ARG A 90 -12.59 11.29 1.36
C ARG A 90 -12.90 10.54 2.65
N GLY A 91 -12.90 11.26 3.75
CA GLY A 91 -13.56 10.84 4.97
C GLY A 91 -14.93 11.51 5.10
N LYS A 92 -15.63 11.21 6.19
CA LYS A 92 -16.94 11.79 6.52
C LYS A 92 -16.94 13.32 6.60
N SER A 93 -15.88 13.91 7.14
CA SER A 93 -15.74 15.37 7.36
C SER A 93 -14.40 15.93 6.88
N SER A 94 -13.61 15.12 6.17
CA SER A 94 -12.28 15.51 5.72
C SER A 94 -12.03 15.04 4.30
N GLN A 95 -11.16 15.77 3.61
CA GLN A 95 -10.71 15.41 2.27
C GLN A 95 -9.20 15.62 2.22
N GLY A 96 -8.52 14.71 1.54
CA GLY A 96 -7.09 14.77 1.27
C GLY A 96 -6.78 14.24 -0.12
N TYR A 97 -5.52 14.37 -0.49
CA TYR A 97 -5.02 14.09 -1.81
C TYR A 97 -3.66 13.41 -1.72
N VAL A 98 -3.43 12.44 -2.60
CA VAL A 98 -2.13 11.79 -2.78
C VAL A 98 -1.84 11.69 -4.27
N ALA A 99 -0.73 12.28 -4.72
CA ALA A 99 -0.16 12.03 -6.02
C ALA A 99 0.84 10.87 -5.90
N ALA A 100 0.53 9.74 -6.52
CA ALA A 100 1.37 8.55 -6.47
C ALA A 100 1.25 7.74 -7.75
N SER A 101 2.26 6.96 -8.10
CA SER A 101 2.17 6.07 -9.26
C SER A 101 1.21 4.90 -9.02
N VAL A 102 1.13 4.43 -7.77
CA VAL A 102 0.32 3.25 -7.44
C VAL A 102 -0.20 3.25 -6.01
N TYR A 103 -1.28 2.51 -5.79
CA TYR A 103 -1.83 2.18 -4.49
C TYR A 103 -2.04 0.67 -4.34
N ALA A 104 -1.99 0.17 -3.12
CA ALA A 104 -2.37 -1.19 -2.76
C ALA A 104 -2.95 -1.22 -1.35
N PHE A 105 -3.60 -2.31 -0.96
CA PHE A 105 -4.00 -2.49 0.43
C PHE A 105 -3.83 -3.94 0.89
N ASP A 106 -3.77 -4.10 2.21
CA ASP A 106 -3.73 -5.36 2.94
C ASP A 106 -4.74 -5.29 4.06
N GLU A 107 -5.66 -6.25 4.09
CA GLU A 107 -6.51 -6.48 5.25
C GLU A 107 -6.09 -7.79 5.90
N SER A 108 -5.68 -7.72 7.17
CA SER A 108 -5.10 -8.84 7.90
C SER A 108 -5.47 -8.84 9.37
N THR A 109 -5.27 -9.97 10.03
CA THR A 109 -5.43 -10.14 11.48
C THR A 109 -4.17 -9.75 12.26
N ARG A 110 -3.23 -9.03 11.66
CA ARG A 110 -2.00 -8.57 12.34
C ARG A 110 -2.32 -7.57 13.46
N GLU A 111 -1.49 -7.55 14.49
CA GLU A 111 -1.56 -6.60 15.59
C GLU A 111 -1.08 -5.20 15.20
N PHE A 112 -1.24 -4.26 16.12
CA PHE A 112 -0.99 -2.85 15.88
C PHE A 112 0.47 -2.52 15.57
N ASP A 113 1.39 -3.14 16.31
CA ASP A 113 2.83 -2.96 16.30
C ASP A 113 3.55 -3.87 15.28
N GLU A 114 2.86 -4.90 14.80
CA GLU A 114 3.41 -5.76 13.76
C GLU A 114 3.72 -4.97 12.47
N PRO A 115 4.84 -5.29 11.79
CA PRO A 115 5.21 -4.65 10.53
C PRO A 115 4.10 -4.68 9.48
N ASP A 116 4.11 -3.67 8.59
CA ASP A 116 3.38 -3.74 7.34
C ASP A 116 4.09 -4.67 6.35
N ILE A 117 3.34 -5.21 5.37
CA ILE A 117 3.89 -6.19 4.41
C ILE A 117 4.83 -5.57 3.35
N TRP A 118 4.93 -4.24 3.31
CA TRP A 118 5.73 -3.50 2.32
C TRP A 118 6.93 -2.80 2.96
N GLY A 119 7.18 -3.03 4.25
CA GLY A 119 8.38 -2.56 4.93
C GLY A 119 9.57 -3.39 4.50
N ASN A 120 10.73 -2.74 4.37
CA ASN A 120 11.98 -3.45 4.23
C ASN A 120 12.22 -4.24 5.53
N LEU A 121 12.31 -5.56 5.43
CA LEU A 121 12.49 -6.49 6.56
C LEU A 121 13.76 -6.20 7.39
N SER A 122 14.64 -5.34 6.88
CA SER A 122 15.92 -4.95 7.48
C SER A 122 15.84 -3.85 8.55
N PHE A 123 14.75 -3.08 8.65
CA PHE A 123 14.64 -1.97 9.62
C PHE A 123 13.98 -2.33 10.95
N TYR A 124 13.28 -3.47 11.01
CA TYR A 124 12.71 -3.99 12.25
C TYR A 124 13.67 -5.06 12.74
N ALA A 125 14.21 -4.84 13.96
CA ALA A 125 15.14 -5.64 14.76
C ALA A 125 15.77 -6.93 14.14
N PRO A 126 17.06 -7.23 14.36
CA PRO A 126 17.73 -8.43 13.83
C PRO A 126 16.93 -9.74 13.94
N GLU A 127 16.17 -9.88 15.04
CA GLU A 127 15.24 -10.98 15.33
C GLU A 127 14.10 -11.20 14.31
N TYR A 128 13.81 -10.20 13.47
CA TYR A 128 12.81 -10.25 12.40
C TYR A 128 13.46 -10.38 11.01
N SER A 129 14.70 -9.90 10.83
CA SER A 129 15.46 -10.06 9.58
C SER A 129 16.07 -11.45 9.40
N GLU A 130 16.31 -12.17 10.50
CA GLU A 130 16.87 -13.52 10.48
C GLU A 130 15.80 -14.62 10.26
N ARG A 131 14.52 -14.26 10.35
CA ARG A 131 13.42 -15.23 10.23
C ARG A 131 12.90 -15.31 8.81
N THR A 132 13.04 -16.48 8.22
CA THR A 132 12.43 -16.86 6.95
C THR A 132 10.90 -16.78 7.05
N PRO A 133 10.19 -16.47 5.95
CA PRO A 133 8.72 -16.55 5.91
C PRO A 133 8.13 -17.89 6.40
N GLU A 134 8.91 -18.98 6.42
CA GLU A 134 8.59 -20.26 7.07
C GLU A 134 8.56 -20.17 8.61
N GLU A 135 9.54 -19.53 9.23
CA GLU A 135 9.65 -19.43 10.69
C GLU A 135 8.56 -18.53 11.30
N TRP A 136 8.16 -17.48 10.57
CA TRP A 136 6.97 -16.69 10.92
C TRP A 136 5.69 -17.53 10.95
N ARG A 137 5.53 -18.46 9.98
CA ARG A 137 4.40 -19.40 9.93
C ARG A 137 4.40 -20.36 11.13
N GLN A 138 5.57 -20.85 11.53
CA GLN A 138 5.71 -21.78 12.66
C GLN A 138 5.42 -21.12 14.02
N LEU A 139 5.71 -19.83 14.16
CA LEU A 139 5.48 -19.06 15.39
C LEU A 139 4.05 -18.55 15.57
N GLY A 140 3.13 -18.91 14.67
CA GLY A 140 1.74 -18.44 14.74
C GLY A 140 1.54 -16.99 14.28
N TYR A 141 2.59 -16.33 13.77
CA TYR A 141 2.48 -15.12 12.95
C TYR A 141 1.96 -15.52 11.57
N SER A 142 0.73 -16.04 11.54
CA SER A 142 0.02 -16.27 10.30
C SER A 142 -0.02 -14.94 9.57
N ASN A 143 0.41 -14.91 8.31
CA ASN A 143 0.02 -13.85 7.39
C ASN A 143 -1.47 -13.66 7.58
N GLY A 144 -1.85 -12.60 8.30
CA GLY A 144 -3.22 -12.48 8.76
C GLY A 144 -4.11 -12.61 7.55
N ARG A 145 -5.15 -13.45 7.65
CA ARG A 145 -5.92 -13.97 6.52
C ARG A 145 -6.18 -12.84 5.51
N ARG A 146 -5.45 -12.82 4.39
CA ARG A 146 -5.50 -11.71 3.41
C ARG A 146 -6.89 -11.69 2.80
N LEU A 147 -7.71 -10.69 3.16
CA LEU A 147 -9.13 -10.74 2.81
C LEU A 147 -9.39 -10.22 1.39
N ARG A 148 -8.66 -9.20 0.90
CA ARG A 148 -8.78 -8.66 -0.47
C ARG A 148 -7.48 -8.01 -0.96
N LYS A 149 -7.17 -8.13 -2.25
CA LYS A 149 -6.12 -7.38 -2.98
C LYS A 149 -6.82 -6.47 -4.00
N ALA A 150 -6.21 -5.34 -4.38
CA ALA A 150 -6.71 -4.48 -5.46
C ALA A 150 -6.89 -5.28 -6.78
N SER A 151 -7.77 -4.80 -7.68
CA SER A 151 -8.11 -5.45 -8.97
C SER A 151 -6.87 -5.93 -9.72
N PRO A 152 -6.90 -7.09 -10.43
CA PRO A 152 -5.80 -7.56 -11.28
C PRO A 152 -5.38 -6.58 -12.38
N ASP A 153 -6.16 -5.53 -12.66
CA ASP A 153 -5.71 -4.39 -13.49
C ASP A 153 -4.61 -3.55 -12.81
N THR A 154 -4.16 -3.93 -11.61
CA THR A 154 -2.91 -3.49 -11.00
C THR A 154 -1.73 -4.18 -11.71
N ASP A 155 -1.67 -3.88 -13.01
CA ASP A 155 -0.62 -3.90 -14.02
C ASP A 155 0.68 -4.67 -13.68
N GLU A 156 1.19 -5.53 -14.58
CA GLU A 156 2.57 -6.04 -14.52
C GLU A 156 3.58 -4.90 -14.27
N ASN A 157 3.26 -3.68 -14.75
CA ASN A 157 4.02 -2.47 -14.47
C ASN A 157 4.14 -2.15 -12.96
N PHE A 158 3.14 -2.47 -12.13
CA PHE A 158 3.21 -2.35 -10.67
C PHE A 158 4.23 -3.33 -10.07
N LEU A 159 4.23 -4.58 -10.53
CA LEU A 159 5.19 -5.58 -10.07
C LEU A 159 6.60 -5.19 -10.51
N HIS A 160 6.76 -4.84 -11.78
CA HIS A 160 8.01 -4.33 -12.32
C HIS A 160 8.50 -3.08 -11.58
N GLN A 161 7.62 -2.12 -11.26
CA GLN A 161 8.01 -0.91 -10.55
C GLN A 161 8.33 -1.19 -9.08
N ILE A 162 7.60 -2.07 -8.39
CA ILE A 162 7.95 -2.49 -7.04
C ILE A 162 9.33 -3.16 -7.03
N ILE A 163 9.57 -4.08 -7.97
CA ILE A 163 10.83 -4.80 -8.06
C ILE A 163 11.96 -3.83 -8.38
N LYS A 164 11.79 -2.93 -9.37
CA LYS A 164 12.75 -1.86 -9.65
C LYS A 164 13.00 -0.98 -8.43
N ASP A 165 11.99 -0.47 -7.75
CA ASP A 165 12.16 0.44 -6.61
C ASP A 165 12.72 -0.25 -5.35
N CYS A 166 12.47 -1.54 -5.17
CA CYS A 166 13.06 -2.33 -4.10
C CYS A 166 14.52 -2.70 -4.39
N LEU A 167 14.88 -2.93 -5.65
CA LEU A 167 16.23 -3.33 -6.08
C LEU A 167 17.15 -2.15 -6.39
N LEU A 168 16.61 -1.02 -6.87
CA LEU A 168 17.35 0.23 -7.09
C LEU A 168 17.82 0.86 -5.76
N GLY A 169 17.21 0.49 -4.63
CA GLY A 169 17.73 0.84 -3.31
C GLY A 169 19.00 0.08 -2.91
N LEU A 170 19.42 -0.94 -3.67
CA LEU A 170 20.55 -1.80 -3.32
C LEU A 170 21.80 -1.60 -4.19
N GLU A 171 21.79 -0.76 -5.24
CA GLU A 171 22.88 -0.70 -6.24
C GLU A 171 23.29 -2.09 -6.81
N ILE A 172 22.38 -3.06 -6.79
CA ILE A 172 22.64 -4.40 -7.33
C ILE A 172 22.00 -4.49 -8.71
N SER A 173 22.83 -4.76 -9.71
CA SER A 173 22.37 -5.23 -11.02
C SER A 173 21.66 -6.58 -10.83
N VAL A 174 20.34 -6.58 -10.85
CA VAL A 174 19.55 -7.82 -10.78
C VAL A 174 19.22 -8.27 -12.19
N GLU A 175 19.53 -9.53 -12.47
CA GLU A 175 19.26 -10.15 -13.77
C GLU A 175 17.75 -10.23 -14.03
N GLN A 176 17.34 -9.92 -15.25
CA GLN A 176 15.94 -9.92 -15.68
C GLN A 176 15.24 -11.25 -15.35
N ALA A 177 15.93 -12.39 -15.45
CA ALA A 177 15.40 -13.69 -15.09
C ALA A 177 14.96 -13.81 -13.61
N SER A 178 15.61 -13.09 -12.68
CA SER A 178 15.21 -13.07 -11.27
C SER A 178 13.96 -12.23 -11.03
N ILE A 179 13.79 -11.17 -11.83
CA ILE A 179 12.57 -10.36 -11.85
C ILE A 179 11.41 -11.20 -12.37
N ASP A 180 11.62 -11.89 -13.50
CA ASP A 180 10.62 -12.73 -14.14
C ASP A 180 10.21 -13.91 -13.23
N ALA A 181 11.17 -14.58 -12.58
CA ALA A 181 10.88 -15.67 -11.63
C ALA A 181 10.12 -15.20 -10.38
N PHE A 182 10.38 -13.97 -9.89
CA PHE A 182 9.61 -13.40 -8.79
C PHE A 182 8.17 -13.06 -9.20
N ILE A 183 7.98 -12.51 -10.40
CA ILE A 183 6.65 -12.25 -10.98
C ILE A 183 5.89 -13.57 -11.16
N GLU A 184 6.52 -14.58 -11.76
CA GLU A 184 5.94 -15.91 -11.95
C GLU A 184 5.57 -16.56 -10.61
N GLY A 185 6.43 -16.44 -9.58
CA GLY A 185 6.13 -16.93 -8.23
C GLY A 185 4.94 -16.21 -7.58
N MET A 186 4.77 -14.91 -7.85
CA MET A 186 3.58 -14.19 -7.41
C MET A 186 2.33 -14.66 -8.16
N ASP A 187 2.39 -14.80 -9.48
CA ASP A 187 1.33 -15.31 -10.37
C ASP A 187 0.90 -16.75 -10.06
N ALA A 188 1.85 -17.63 -9.72
CA ALA A 188 1.59 -18.98 -9.22
C ALA A 188 0.85 -18.94 -7.86
N GLY A 189 1.18 -17.96 -7.00
CA GLY A 189 0.45 -17.70 -5.76
C GLY A 189 -1.00 -17.21 -5.98
N TYR A 190 -1.28 -16.59 -7.13
CA TYR A 190 -2.64 -16.19 -7.53
C TYR A 190 -3.47 -17.35 -8.09
N THR A 191 -2.86 -18.34 -8.72
CA THR A 191 -3.58 -19.48 -9.35
C THR A 191 -4.04 -20.54 -8.36
N GLN A 192 -3.47 -20.62 -7.15
CA GLN A 192 -3.85 -21.63 -6.15
C GLN A 192 -5.18 -21.36 -5.41
N ARG A 193 -5.97 -20.35 -5.79
CA ARG A 193 -7.30 -20.09 -5.20
C ARG A 193 -8.45 -20.00 -6.20
N ALA A 194 -8.29 -20.57 -7.39
CA ALA A 194 -9.39 -20.75 -8.35
C ALA A 194 -10.04 -22.16 -8.28
N ARG A 195 -9.99 -22.83 -7.12
CA ARG A 195 -10.78 -24.04 -6.81
C ARG A 195 -11.36 -23.97 -5.41
#